data_AF-A0A1H1JMQ8-F1
#
_entry.id   AF-A0A1H1JMQ8-F1
#
_cell.length_a   1.000
_cell.length_b   1.000
_cell.length_c   1.000
_cell.angle_alpha   90.00
_cell.angle_beta   90.00
_cell.angle_gamma   90.00
#
_symmetry.space_group_name_H-M   'P 1'
#
loop_
_entity.id
_entity.type
_entity.pdbx_description
1 polymer ?
#
loop_
_entity_poly.entity_id
_entity_poly.type
_entity_poly.pdbx_seq_one_letter_code
_entity_poly.pdbx_strand_id
1 'polypeptide(L)'
;MLSEALTFDAIVGKAPPYRLLALDGGGIRGLVTIEVLAQIEALLESALQPGKPLVLADFFDYVAGTSTGAVIATCVSLGMRVEEIRKMYLESADLMFDRASILQRLRYKYDDEPLARKLQEVLSRKTGEAEPSLGSSGLKTLLMMVLRNASTDSPWPLSNNPRAKYNPTPERPDTNLHLPLWQVMRGSTAAPTYFPPEQITIGGKQFVFVDGGITPYNNPAFQLFIMSTAEPYRLGWKTKRPEDMLLVSIGTGTSPYQNGTLAPEDMNLLFNATQIPSALMFASLNEQDLLCRLFGKCLVGDVLDRELGSMVHGKGAHGSGGPVDPKLFTYLRYNAELTRQGLDALGLPDIEPHDVQKLDSTAHKDALRRIGVAVAEQQVRLDHFRGFLGER
;
A
#
# COMPACT_ATOMS: atom_id res chain seq x y z
N MET A 1 21.97 -22.01 10.20
CA MET A 1 21.36 -22.67 9.04
C MET A 1 20.85 -21.57 8.14
N LEU A 2 21.37 -21.51 6.90
CA LEU A 2 20.97 -20.53 5.89
C LEU A 2 19.45 -20.68 5.68
N SER A 3 18.68 -19.60 5.79
CA SER A 3 17.23 -19.64 5.52
C SER A 3 17.05 -19.96 4.05
N GLU A 4 16.52 -21.14 3.75
CA GLU A 4 16.01 -21.43 2.41
C GLU A 4 14.99 -20.35 2.05
N ALA A 5 15.19 -19.69 0.90
CA ALA A 5 14.21 -18.74 0.40
C ALA A 5 12.87 -19.48 0.25
N LEU A 6 11.85 -19.06 0.99
CA LEU A 6 10.50 -19.60 0.82
C LEU A 6 10.09 -19.36 -0.64
N THR A 7 9.87 -20.43 -1.38
CA THR A 7 9.32 -20.33 -2.73
C THR A 7 7.87 -19.83 -2.63
N PHE A 8 7.35 -19.18 -3.67
CA PHE A 8 5.94 -18.78 -3.68
C PHE A 8 5.00 -19.96 -3.40
N ASP A 9 5.36 -21.16 -3.84
CA ASP A 9 4.59 -22.38 -3.55
C ASP A 9 4.51 -22.70 -2.05
N ALA A 10 5.60 -22.47 -1.30
CA ALA A 10 5.60 -22.65 0.14
C ALA A 10 4.65 -21.65 0.84
N ILE A 11 4.62 -20.40 0.38
CA ILE A 11 3.68 -19.39 0.89
C ILE A 11 2.24 -19.76 0.53
N VAL A 12 1.99 -20.14 -0.72
CA VAL A 12 0.66 -20.49 -1.22
C VAL A 12 0.09 -21.72 -0.48
N GLY A 13 0.92 -22.72 -0.18
CA GLY A 13 0.54 -23.94 0.54
C GLY A 13 0.54 -23.83 2.07
N LYS A 14 0.88 -22.67 2.63
CA LYS A 14 1.02 -22.46 4.08
C LYS A 14 -0.31 -22.68 4.83
N ALA A 15 -0.21 -23.11 6.09
CA ALA A 15 -1.31 -23.15 7.06
C ALA A 15 -1.39 -21.85 7.89
N PRO A 16 -2.57 -21.45 8.43
CA PRO A 16 -2.67 -20.24 9.23
C PRO A 16 -1.72 -20.27 10.45
N PRO A 17 -1.27 -19.11 10.95
CA PRO A 17 -1.75 -17.78 10.60
C PRO A 17 -1.16 -17.21 9.29
N TYR A 18 -2.03 -16.58 8.49
CA TYR A 18 -1.65 -15.79 7.31
C TYR A 18 -1.43 -14.32 7.70
N ARG A 19 -0.37 -13.69 7.20
CA ARG A 19 -0.01 -12.31 7.56
C ARG A 19 0.07 -11.45 6.32
N LEU A 20 -0.85 -10.49 6.23
CA LEU A 20 -1.06 -9.62 5.09
C LEU A 20 -0.67 -8.18 5.47
N LEU A 21 -0.03 -7.49 4.53
CA LEU A 21 0.31 -6.06 4.64
C LEU A 21 -0.24 -5.31 3.43
N ALA A 22 -0.98 -4.23 3.66
CA ALA A 22 -1.57 -3.39 2.62
C ALA A 22 -1.15 -1.94 2.82
N LEU A 23 -0.59 -1.33 1.76
CA LEU A 23 -0.03 0.02 1.79
C LEU A 23 -0.80 0.94 0.84
N ASP A 24 -1.38 2.00 1.39
CA ASP A 24 -2.20 2.93 0.62
C ASP A 24 -1.37 3.75 -0.39
N GLY A 25 -2.04 4.24 -1.44
CA GLY A 25 -1.51 5.30 -2.30
C GLY A 25 -1.55 6.68 -1.63
N GLY A 26 -0.72 7.61 -2.10
CA GLY A 26 -0.69 8.96 -1.52
C GLY A 26 0.48 9.88 -1.86
N GLY A 27 1.21 9.61 -2.94
CA GLY A 27 2.35 10.45 -3.35
C GLY A 27 3.47 10.49 -2.29
N ILE A 28 4.12 11.64 -2.10
CA ILE A 28 5.24 11.82 -1.16
C ILE A 28 4.88 11.45 0.29
N ARG A 29 3.58 11.46 0.63
CA ARG A 29 3.08 11.11 1.96
C ARG A 29 3.31 9.63 2.31
N GLY A 30 3.79 8.81 1.37
CA GLY A 30 4.37 7.50 1.66
C GLY A 30 5.47 7.52 2.73
N LEU A 31 6.09 8.67 3.01
CA LEU A 31 6.98 8.85 4.17
C LEU A 31 6.29 8.54 5.50
N VAL A 32 4.99 8.87 5.67
CA VAL A 32 4.21 8.50 6.86
C VAL A 32 4.17 6.97 7.00
N THR A 33 3.87 6.28 5.90
CA THR A 33 3.84 4.81 5.84
C THR A 33 5.19 4.19 6.20
N ILE A 34 6.30 4.74 5.68
CA ILE A 34 7.66 4.24 5.94
C ILE A 34 8.01 4.33 7.44
N GLU A 35 7.67 5.43 8.12
CA GLU A 35 7.99 5.57 9.55
C GLU A 35 7.14 4.62 10.41
N VAL A 36 5.87 4.39 10.06
CA VAL A 36 5.04 3.36 10.72
C VAL A 36 5.62 1.96 10.50
N LEU A 37 6.05 1.63 9.27
CA LEU A 37 6.71 0.36 8.96
C LEU A 37 8.00 0.18 9.76
N ALA A 38 8.77 1.25 9.98
CA ALA A 38 10.03 1.18 10.73
C ALA A 38 9.79 0.78 12.19
N GLN A 39 8.73 1.30 12.80
CA GLN A 39 8.33 0.91 14.15
C GLN A 39 7.82 -0.55 14.21
N ILE A 40 7.05 -0.99 13.20
CA ILE A 40 6.61 -2.39 13.11
C ILE A 40 7.84 -3.31 12.96
N GLU A 41 8.79 -2.99 12.08
CA GLU A 41 10.02 -3.75 11.88
C GLU A 41 10.81 -3.86 13.19
N ALA A 42 11.00 -2.75 13.91
CA ALA A 42 11.71 -2.74 15.20
C ALA A 42 11.01 -3.57 16.28
N LEU A 43 9.68 -3.48 16.41
CA LEU A 43 8.92 -4.28 17.39
C LEU A 43 8.97 -5.77 17.07
N LEU A 44 8.83 -6.14 15.80
CA LEU A 44 8.90 -7.54 15.36
C LEU A 44 10.31 -8.09 15.51
N GLU A 45 11.35 -7.32 15.16
CA GLU A 45 12.75 -7.69 15.39
C GLU A 45 13.01 -7.98 16.87
N SER A 46 12.60 -7.07 17.76
CA SER A 46 12.75 -7.25 19.20
C SER A 46 11.98 -8.46 19.74
N ALA A 47 10.85 -8.83 19.13
CA ALA A 47 10.02 -9.93 19.62
C ALA A 47 10.41 -11.30 19.06
N LEU A 48 10.80 -11.36 17.79
CA LEU A 48 11.04 -12.61 17.05
C LEU A 48 12.51 -12.96 16.91
N GLN A 49 13.38 -11.96 16.75
CA GLN A 49 14.81 -12.17 16.49
C GLN A 49 15.70 -11.20 17.29
N PRO A 50 15.68 -11.24 18.64
CA PRO A 50 16.51 -10.34 19.45
C PRO A 50 17.99 -10.45 19.05
N GLY A 51 18.58 -9.31 18.66
CA GLY A 51 19.99 -9.22 18.27
C GLY A 51 20.33 -9.70 16.86
N LYS A 52 19.33 -9.95 16.00
CA LYS A 52 19.52 -10.21 14.57
C LYS A 52 18.62 -9.31 13.73
N PRO A 53 19.09 -8.84 12.57
CA PRO A 53 18.25 -8.02 11.69
C PRO A 53 17.07 -8.85 11.17
N LEU A 54 15.86 -8.33 11.32
CA LEU A 54 14.64 -8.86 10.71
C LEU A 54 14.21 -7.97 9.55
N VAL A 55 13.75 -8.53 8.43
CA VAL A 55 13.04 -7.72 7.42
C VAL A 55 11.56 -8.06 7.45
N LEU A 56 10.71 -7.11 7.08
CA LEU A 56 9.26 -7.31 7.12
C LEU A 56 8.78 -8.50 6.26
N ALA A 57 9.51 -8.86 5.20
CA ALA A 57 9.26 -10.07 4.41
C ALA A 57 9.48 -11.38 5.16
N ASP A 58 10.22 -11.38 6.28
CA ASP A 58 10.36 -12.58 7.13
C ASP A 58 9.08 -12.83 7.95
N PHE A 59 8.22 -11.81 8.09
CA PHE A 59 6.97 -11.89 8.84
C PHE A 59 5.73 -11.94 7.94
N PHE A 60 5.64 -11.10 6.92
CA PHE A 60 4.46 -10.99 6.05
C PHE A 60 4.52 -11.98 4.89
N ASP A 61 3.39 -12.66 4.65
CA ASP A 61 3.23 -13.65 3.58
C ASP A 61 2.81 -13.00 2.25
N TYR A 62 1.96 -11.96 2.34
CA TYR A 62 1.39 -11.30 1.18
C TYR A 62 1.33 -9.78 1.39
N VAL A 63 2.08 -9.04 0.57
CA VAL A 63 2.19 -7.59 0.64
C VAL A 63 1.48 -6.97 -0.56
N ALA A 64 0.71 -5.91 -0.33
CA ALA A 64 0.01 -5.17 -1.37
C ALA A 64 0.31 -3.68 -1.29
N GLY A 65 0.29 -3.03 -2.45
CA GLY A 65 0.41 -1.59 -2.52
C GLY A 65 -0.28 -0.97 -3.72
N THR A 66 -0.68 0.28 -3.55
CA THR A 66 -1.21 1.13 -4.62
C THR A 66 -0.38 2.39 -4.74
N SER A 67 -0.02 2.83 -5.95
CA SER A 67 0.78 4.04 -6.16
C SER A 67 2.10 4.00 -5.38
N THR A 68 2.42 5.02 -4.58
CA THR A 68 3.58 5.00 -3.68
C THR A 68 3.63 3.76 -2.79
N GLY A 69 2.48 3.22 -2.38
CA GLY A 69 2.37 1.99 -1.61
C GLY A 69 2.88 0.79 -2.41
N ALA A 70 2.72 0.75 -3.74
CA ALA A 70 3.24 -0.31 -4.61
C ALA A 70 4.78 -0.29 -4.67
N VAL A 71 5.39 0.89 -4.68
CA VAL A 71 6.85 1.06 -4.59
C VAL A 71 7.37 0.51 -3.26
N ILE A 72 6.75 0.92 -2.15
CA ILE A 72 7.14 0.48 -0.80
C ILE A 72 6.91 -1.03 -0.64
N ALA A 73 5.76 -1.55 -1.10
CA ALA A 73 5.41 -2.96 -1.08
C ALA A 73 6.43 -3.81 -1.83
N THR A 74 6.84 -3.37 -3.03
CA THR A 74 7.89 -4.05 -3.81
C THR A 74 9.20 -4.10 -3.04
N CYS A 75 9.62 -2.99 -2.41
CA CYS A 75 10.85 -2.97 -1.62
C CYS A 75 10.77 -3.90 -0.39
N VAL A 76 9.63 -3.92 0.30
CA VAL A 76 9.37 -4.88 1.39
C VAL A 76 9.46 -6.31 0.87
N SER A 77 8.80 -6.64 -0.24
CA SER A 77 8.82 -7.97 -0.85
C SER A 77 10.21 -8.40 -1.31
N LEU A 78 11.10 -7.47 -1.67
CA LEU A 78 12.51 -7.75 -1.97
C LEU A 78 13.37 -7.99 -0.70
N GLY A 79 12.75 -7.97 0.49
CA GLY A 79 13.45 -8.12 1.76
C GLY A 79 14.39 -6.96 2.06
N MET A 80 14.02 -5.73 1.69
CA MET A 80 14.75 -4.54 2.10
C MET A 80 14.40 -4.17 3.53
N ARG A 81 15.41 -3.79 4.33
CA ARG A 81 15.21 -3.14 5.64
C ARG A 81 14.48 -1.82 5.45
N VAL A 82 13.58 -1.47 6.35
CA VAL A 82 12.78 -0.23 6.21
C VAL A 82 13.68 1.02 6.16
N GLU A 83 14.82 1.01 6.85
CA GLU A 83 15.83 2.07 6.72
C GLU A 83 16.36 2.25 5.28
N GLU A 84 16.62 1.15 4.58
CA GLU A 84 17.05 1.20 3.17
C GLU A 84 15.94 1.74 2.27
N ILE A 85 14.69 1.36 2.55
CA ILE A 85 13.52 1.87 1.85
C ILE A 85 13.41 3.38 2.06
N ARG A 86 13.53 3.86 3.31
CA ARG A 86 13.50 5.28 3.66
C ARG A 86 14.55 6.06 2.90
N LYS A 87 15.79 5.58 2.90
CA LYS A 87 16.91 6.22 2.19
C LYS A 87 16.64 6.31 0.69
N MET A 88 16.25 5.20 0.06
CA MET A 88 15.94 5.16 -1.37
C MET A 88 14.80 6.14 -1.71
N TYR A 89 13.76 6.18 -0.88
CA TYR A 89 12.59 7.02 -1.08
C TYR A 89 12.94 8.50 -1.00
N LEU A 90 13.72 8.92 0.02
CA LEU A 90 14.17 10.31 0.17
C LEU A 90 15.10 10.75 -0.97
N GLU A 91 16.02 9.90 -1.40
CA GLU A 91 16.93 10.17 -2.53
C GLU A 91 16.21 10.21 -3.89
N SER A 92 15.01 9.65 -3.97
CA SER A 92 14.21 9.61 -5.21
C SER A 92 13.02 10.57 -5.17
N ALA A 93 12.73 11.17 -4.01
CA ALA A 93 11.54 11.97 -3.76
C ALA A 93 11.37 13.10 -4.77
N ASP A 94 12.43 13.86 -5.05
CA ASP A 94 12.34 14.99 -5.97
C ASP A 94 12.19 14.51 -7.42
N LEU A 95 12.79 13.36 -7.77
CA LEU A 95 12.58 12.73 -9.08
C LEU A 95 11.17 12.15 -9.25
N MET A 96 10.54 11.72 -8.16
CA MET A 96 9.22 11.09 -8.13
C MET A 96 8.08 12.10 -7.93
N PHE A 97 8.30 13.23 -7.26
CA PHE A 97 7.18 14.04 -6.79
C PHE A 97 7.33 15.55 -7.03
N ASP A 98 8.45 16.04 -7.61
CA ASP A 98 8.54 17.46 -7.99
C ASP A 98 7.71 17.78 -9.25
N ARG A 99 6.62 18.53 -9.07
CA ARG A 99 5.73 18.97 -10.14
C ARG A 99 6.43 19.75 -11.25
N ALA A 100 7.44 20.58 -10.93
CA ALA A 100 8.11 21.39 -11.94
C ALA A 100 8.93 20.52 -12.90
N SER A 101 9.69 19.58 -12.34
CA SER A 101 10.40 18.55 -13.09
C SER A 101 9.46 17.67 -13.91
N ILE A 102 8.29 17.34 -13.35
CA ILE A 102 7.26 16.51 -13.99
C ILE A 102 6.60 17.22 -15.19
N LEU A 103 6.18 18.47 -15.04
CA LEU A 103 5.53 19.24 -16.11
C LEU A 103 6.47 19.47 -17.30
N GLN A 104 7.77 19.60 -17.03
CA GLN A 104 8.79 19.62 -18.08
C GLN A 104 8.89 18.26 -18.78
N ARG A 105 8.90 17.14 -18.05
CA ARG A 105 8.92 15.78 -18.63
C ARG A 105 7.68 15.48 -19.48
N LEU A 106 6.50 15.92 -19.08
CA LEU A 106 5.27 15.74 -19.88
C LEU A 106 5.32 16.47 -21.24
N ARG A 107 6.12 17.54 -21.35
CA ARG A 107 6.29 18.31 -22.59
C ARG A 107 7.34 17.70 -23.53
N TYR A 108 8.23 16.84 -23.03
CA TYR A 108 9.25 16.15 -23.81
C TYR A 108 9.00 14.65 -23.74
N LYS A 109 8.51 14.02 -24.84
CA LYS A 109 8.52 12.56 -25.00
C LYS A 109 9.97 12.07 -24.97
N TYR A 110 10.52 11.83 -23.78
CA TYR A 110 11.87 11.33 -23.61
C TYR A 110 11.78 9.86 -23.24
N ASP A 111 12.16 9.00 -24.19
CA ASP A 111 12.75 7.70 -23.89
C ASP A 111 13.92 7.93 -22.94
N ASP A 112 14.08 7.05 -21.94
CA ASP A 112 15.03 7.12 -20.81
C ASP A 112 14.69 8.09 -19.66
N GLU A 113 13.58 7.82 -18.97
CA GLU A 113 13.30 8.43 -17.67
C GLU A 113 14.35 8.01 -16.61
N PRO A 114 15.06 8.96 -15.96
CA PRO A 114 16.01 8.67 -14.88
C PRO A 114 15.42 7.83 -13.73
N LEU A 115 14.13 8.00 -13.45
CA LEU A 115 13.42 7.22 -12.44
C LEU A 115 13.29 5.74 -12.86
N ALA A 116 12.94 5.45 -14.11
CA ALA A 116 12.85 4.08 -14.61
C ALA A 116 14.20 3.37 -14.51
N ARG A 117 15.29 4.03 -14.91
CA ARG A 117 16.66 3.48 -14.76
C ARG A 117 17.03 3.23 -13.30
N LYS A 118 16.80 4.18 -12.40
CA LYS A 118 17.07 4.01 -10.97
C LYS A 118 16.28 2.85 -10.37
N LEU A 119 15.01 2.69 -10.75
CA LEU A 119 14.18 1.55 -10.32
C LEU A 119 14.74 0.24 -10.88
N GLN A 120 15.05 0.16 -12.17
CA GLN A 120 15.64 -1.02 -12.79
C GLN A 120 16.96 -1.44 -12.11
N GLU A 121 17.86 -0.50 -11.82
CA GLU A 121 19.13 -0.76 -11.12
C GLU A 121 18.91 -1.33 -9.71
N VAL A 122 18.02 -0.71 -8.94
CA VAL A 122 17.69 -1.16 -7.58
C VAL A 122 17.08 -2.56 -7.62
N LEU A 123 16.09 -2.78 -8.50
CA LEU A 123 15.42 -4.06 -8.63
C LEU A 123 16.40 -5.15 -9.06
N SER A 124 17.20 -4.91 -10.09
CA SER A 124 18.15 -5.90 -10.62
C SER A 124 19.20 -6.29 -9.58
N ARG A 125 19.71 -5.31 -8.82
CA ARG A 125 20.63 -5.57 -7.72
C ARG A 125 20.00 -6.37 -6.59
N LYS A 126 18.73 -6.10 -6.25
CA LYS A 126 18.04 -6.74 -5.12
C LYS A 126 17.51 -8.12 -5.46
N THR A 127 17.08 -8.36 -6.70
CA THR A 127 16.68 -9.70 -7.16
C THR A 127 17.87 -10.56 -7.58
N GLY A 128 18.97 -9.95 -8.02
CA GLY A 128 20.07 -10.66 -8.68
C GLY A 128 19.76 -11.05 -10.13
N GLU A 129 18.71 -10.49 -10.72
CA GLU A 129 18.24 -10.76 -12.08
C GLU A 129 18.43 -9.52 -12.96
N ALA A 130 18.90 -9.69 -14.20
CA ALA A 130 19.14 -8.55 -15.11
C ALA A 130 17.83 -7.86 -15.54
N GLU A 131 16.76 -8.62 -15.68
CA GLU A 131 15.43 -8.13 -16.05
C GLU A 131 14.38 -8.65 -15.07
N PRO A 132 14.23 -8.02 -13.90
CA PRO A 132 13.27 -8.46 -12.89
C PRO A 132 11.83 -8.37 -13.39
N SER A 133 11.06 -9.40 -13.10
CA SER A 133 9.64 -9.54 -13.44
C SER A 133 8.79 -9.75 -12.19
N LEU A 134 7.46 -9.71 -12.35
CA LEU A 134 6.54 -9.98 -11.24
C LEU A 134 6.71 -11.40 -10.66
N GLY A 135 7.22 -12.34 -11.43
CA GLY A 135 7.55 -13.71 -11.02
C GLY A 135 8.99 -13.93 -10.56
N SER A 136 9.81 -12.87 -10.44
CA SER A 136 11.21 -12.99 -10.03
C SER A 136 11.37 -13.71 -8.69
N SER A 137 12.36 -14.59 -8.64
CA SER A 137 12.69 -15.41 -7.46
C SER A 137 13.24 -14.61 -6.28
N GLY A 138 13.72 -13.39 -6.54
CA GLY A 138 14.17 -12.46 -5.50
C GLY A 138 13.06 -11.85 -4.64
N LEU A 139 11.78 -12.00 -5.02
CA LEU A 139 10.66 -11.59 -4.18
C LEU A 139 10.38 -12.67 -3.12
N LYS A 140 10.44 -12.27 -1.85
CA LYS A 140 10.30 -13.14 -0.68
C LYS A 140 8.86 -13.29 -0.17
N THR A 141 7.93 -12.50 -0.69
CA THR A 141 6.51 -12.55 -0.33
C THR A 141 5.66 -12.68 -1.59
N LEU A 142 4.40 -13.08 -1.44
CA LEU A 142 3.42 -12.71 -2.45
C LEU A 142 3.33 -11.17 -2.52
N LEU A 143 3.22 -10.62 -3.71
CA LEU A 143 3.16 -9.19 -4.00
C LEU A 143 1.94 -8.89 -4.85
N MET A 144 1.13 -7.93 -4.41
CA MET A 144 0.01 -7.37 -5.16
C MET A 144 0.25 -5.88 -5.44
N MET A 145 0.10 -5.46 -6.69
CA MET A 145 0.11 -4.05 -7.06
C MET A 145 -1.18 -3.69 -7.77
N VAL A 146 -1.78 -2.57 -7.40
CA VAL A 146 -3.00 -2.08 -8.05
C VAL A 146 -2.64 -1.09 -9.15
N LEU A 147 -3.13 -1.33 -10.35
CA LEU A 147 -3.05 -0.43 -11.49
C LEU A 147 -4.47 -0.12 -12.00
N ARG A 148 -4.62 0.93 -12.81
CA ARG A 148 -5.81 1.12 -13.65
C ARG A 148 -5.44 0.94 -15.11
N ASN A 149 -6.08 0.00 -15.80
CA ASN A 149 -5.97 -0.13 -17.24
C ASN A 149 -6.91 0.88 -17.90
N ALA A 150 -6.34 1.96 -18.44
CA ALA A 150 -7.08 3.01 -19.13
C ALA A 150 -7.61 2.54 -20.49
N SER A 151 -6.98 1.53 -21.12
CA SER A 151 -7.46 0.97 -22.39
C SER A 151 -8.74 0.15 -22.24
N THR A 152 -8.99 -0.43 -21.07
CA THR A 152 -10.19 -1.26 -20.80
C THR A 152 -11.11 -0.68 -19.73
N ASP A 153 -10.79 0.51 -19.22
CA ASP A 153 -11.47 1.18 -18.11
C ASP A 153 -11.71 0.26 -16.89
N SER A 154 -10.66 -0.45 -16.45
CA SER A 154 -10.80 -1.40 -15.35
C SER A 154 -9.64 -1.37 -14.36
N PRO A 155 -9.90 -1.66 -13.06
CA PRO A 155 -8.85 -1.86 -12.08
C PRO A 155 -8.15 -3.19 -12.31
N TRP A 156 -6.83 -3.21 -12.13
CA TRP A 156 -5.96 -4.35 -12.32
C TRP A 156 -5.12 -4.58 -11.05
N PRO A 157 -5.65 -5.30 -10.05
CA PRO A 157 -4.86 -5.79 -8.93
C PRO A 157 -4.03 -7.00 -9.40
N LEU A 158 -2.80 -6.74 -9.83
CA LEU A 158 -1.87 -7.75 -10.31
C LEU A 158 -1.17 -8.41 -9.12
N SER A 159 -1.16 -9.74 -9.10
CA SER A 159 -0.54 -10.56 -8.07
C SER A 159 0.50 -11.48 -8.68
N ASN A 160 1.57 -11.79 -7.94
CA ASN A 160 2.53 -12.83 -8.30
C ASN A 160 2.13 -14.24 -7.83
N ASN A 161 0.92 -14.45 -7.30
CA ASN A 161 0.43 -15.79 -6.94
C ASN A 161 0.49 -16.74 -8.16
N PRO A 162 1.36 -17.78 -8.15
CA PRO A 162 1.56 -18.64 -9.32
C PRO A 162 0.29 -19.39 -9.73
N ARG A 163 -0.65 -19.60 -8.81
CA ARG A 163 -1.92 -20.30 -9.08
C ARG A 163 -3.00 -19.39 -9.66
N ALA A 164 -2.83 -18.06 -9.65
CA ALA A 164 -3.84 -17.12 -10.14
C ALA A 164 -4.17 -17.37 -11.61
N LYS A 165 -5.38 -17.02 -12.07
CA LYS A 165 -5.90 -17.36 -13.41
C LYS A 165 -4.96 -17.02 -14.59
N TYR A 166 -4.21 -15.93 -14.49
CA TYR A 166 -3.35 -15.39 -15.55
C TYR A 166 -1.85 -15.62 -15.30
N ASN A 167 -1.50 -16.44 -14.30
CA ASN A 167 -0.13 -16.69 -13.89
C ASN A 167 0.43 -18.09 -14.18
N PRO A 168 -0.34 -19.16 -14.50
CA PRO A 168 0.26 -20.50 -14.58
C PRO A 168 1.25 -20.59 -15.74
N THR A 169 2.40 -21.19 -15.46
CA THR A 169 3.48 -21.47 -16.41
C THR A 169 3.74 -22.98 -16.47
N PRO A 170 4.01 -23.56 -17.65
CA PRO A 170 4.25 -22.91 -18.95
C PRO A 170 2.96 -22.68 -19.79
N GLU A 171 1.78 -22.88 -19.23
CA GLU A 171 0.52 -22.94 -20.00
C GLU A 171 0.12 -21.62 -20.66
N ARG A 172 0.68 -20.48 -20.20
CA ARG A 172 0.36 -19.15 -20.72
C ARG A 172 1.61 -18.36 -21.11
N PRO A 173 1.84 -18.17 -22.42
CA PRO A 173 2.88 -17.25 -22.93
C PRO A 173 2.66 -15.79 -22.51
N ASP A 174 1.41 -15.39 -22.27
CA ASP A 174 1.00 -14.04 -21.85
C ASP A 174 0.84 -13.91 -20.32
N THR A 175 1.55 -14.73 -19.55
CA THR A 175 1.48 -14.74 -18.09
C THR A 175 1.85 -13.39 -17.47
N ASN A 176 1.10 -12.97 -16.44
CA ASN A 176 1.43 -11.74 -15.72
C ASN A 176 2.77 -11.84 -14.97
N LEU A 177 3.24 -13.07 -14.69
CA LEU A 177 4.53 -13.28 -14.00
C LEU A 177 5.72 -12.77 -14.82
N HIS A 178 5.61 -12.69 -16.15
CA HIS A 178 6.67 -12.17 -17.01
C HIS A 178 6.66 -10.64 -17.14
N LEU A 179 5.67 -9.94 -16.57
CA LEU A 179 5.62 -8.49 -16.67
C LEU A 179 6.82 -7.87 -15.95
N PRO A 180 7.58 -6.97 -16.59
CA PRO A 180 8.72 -6.32 -15.95
C PRO A 180 8.29 -5.58 -14.68
N LEU A 181 8.95 -5.89 -13.57
CA LEU A 181 8.54 -5.40 -12.25
C LEU A 181 8.56 -3.87 -12.17
N TRP A 182 9.54 -3.24 -12.83
CA TRP A 182 9.64 -1.78 -12.91
C TRP A 182 8.47 -1.15 -13.68
N GLN A 183 7.95 -1.80 -14.73
CA GLN A 183 6.80 -1.30 -15.50
C GLN A 183 5.51 -1.43 -14.71
N VAL A 184 5.31 -2.56 -14.01
CA VAL A 184 4.13 -2.74 -13.15
C VAL A 184 4.12 -1.70 -12.03
N MET A 185 5.27 -1.46 -11.40
CA MET A 185 5.43 -0.41 -10.39
C MET A 185 5.19 0.99 -10.97
N ARG A 186 5.75 1.31 -12.14
CA ARG A 186 5.53 2.59 -12.84
C ARG A 186 4.06 2.80 -13.17
N GLY A 187 3.40 1.81 -13.76
CA GLY A 187 1.98 1.85 -14.07
C GLY A 187 1.10 2.08 -12.84
N SER A 188 1.47 1.52 -11.69
CA SER A 188 0.76 1.77 -10.42
C SER A 188 0.93 3.21 -9.92
N THR A 189 2.07 3.85 -10.21
CA THR A 189 2.40 5.23 -9.78
C THR A 189 2.10 6.32 -10.81
N ALA A 190 1.61 5.95 -12.00
CA ALA A 190 1.45 6.85 -13.14
C ALA A 190 0.23 7.78 -12.97
N ALA A 191 0.26 8.66 -11.95
CA ALA A 191 -0.84 9.51 -11.58
C ALA A 191 -1.10 10.53 -12.70
N PRO A 192 -2.33 10.59 -13.26
CA PRO A 192 -2.69 11.59 -14.26
C PRO A 192 -2.34 12.99 -13.76
N THR A 193 -1.79 13.80 -14.67
CA THR A 193 -1.19 15.13 -14.42
C THR A 193 0.18 15.14 -13.71
N TYR A 194 0.62 14.04 -13.10
CA TYR A 194 1.94 13.91 -12.46
C TYR A 194 2.92 13.02 -13.22
N PHE A 195 2.43 12.06 -14.00
CA PHE A 195 3.29 11.15 -14.76
C PHE A 195 2.64 10.75 -16.08
N PRO A 196 3.44 10.51 -17.13
CA PRO A 196 2.92 9.91 -18.35
C PRO A 196 2.38 8.50 -18.04
N PRO A 197 1.28 8.08 -18.70
CA PRO A 197 0.81 6.71 -18.63
C PRO A 197 1.88 5.69 -19.04
N GLU A 198 1.89 4.52 -18.40
CA GLU A 198 2.82 3.44 -18.72
C GLU A 198 2.21 2.51 -19.79
N GLN A 199 2.99 2.12 -20.79
CA GLN A 199 2.56 1.18 -21.81
C GLN A 199 3.16 -0.20 -21.54
N ILE A 200 2.29 -1.18 -21.31
CA ILE A 200 2.71 -2.56 -21.05
C ILE A 200 2.18 -3.45 -22.17
N THR A 201 3.07 -4.26 -22.75
CA THR A 201 2.70 -5.23 -23.78
C THR A 201 2.40 -6.58 -23.14
N ILE A 202 1.18 -7.09 -23.36
CA ILE A 202 0.70 -8.36 -22.80
C ILE A 202 0.13 -9.19 -23.95
N GLY A 203 0.70 -10.37 -24.19
CA GLY A 203 0.25 -11.25 -25.28
C GLY A 203 0.29 -10.58 -26.67
N GLY A 204 1.28 -9.72 -26.91
CA GLY A 204 1.43 -8.97 -28.17
C GLY A 204 0.49 -7.77 -28.32
N LYS A 205 -0.30 -7.42 -27.30
CA LYS A 205 -1.18 -6.24 -27.30
C LYS A 205 -0.65 -5.19 -26.33
N GLN A 206 -0.68 -3.92 -26.75
CA GLN A 206 -0.32 -2.80 -25.89
C GLN A 206 -1.53 -2.34 -25.09
N PHE A 207 -1.34 -2.16 -23.79
CA PHE A 207 -2.31 -1.57 -22.88
C PHE A 207 -1.69 -0.36 -22.19
N VAL A 208 -2.54 0.63 -21.92
CA VAL A 208 -2.16 1.87 -21.25
C VAL A 208 -2.59 1.79 -19.80
N PHE A 209 -1.64 1.97 -18.90
CA PHE A 209 -1.85 1.94 -17.46
C PHE A 209 -1.62 3.31 -16.82
N VAL A 210 -2.47 3.63 -15.85
CA VAL A 210 -2.37 4.80 -14.99
C VAL A 210 -2.51 4.39 -13.53
N ASP A 211 -2.25 5.34 -12.63
CA ASP A 211 -2.21 5.09 -11.19
C ASP A 211 -3.43 4.35 -10.66
N GLY A 212 -3.16 3.30 -9.87
CA GLY A 212 -4.19 2.46 -9.26
C GLY A 212 -5.03 3.16 -8.20
N GLY A 213 -4.58 4.32 -7.70
CA GLY A 213 -5.32 5.19 -6.79
C GLY A 213 -6.59 5.74 -7.42
N ILE A 214 -6.70 5.78 -8.75
CA ILE A 214 -7.94 6.12 -9.47
C ILE A 214 -8.80 4.86 -9.65
N THR A 215 -8.90 4.06 -8.60
CA THR A 215 -9.78 2.91 -8.51
C THR A 215 -10.32 2.86 -7.08
N PRO A 216 -11.32 2.01 -6.80
CA PRO A 216 -11.75 1.77 -5.42
C PRO A 216 -10.64 1.24 -4.48
N TYR A 217 -9.48 0.84 -5.03
CA TYR A 217 -8.42 0.14 -4.31
C TYR A 217 -7.20 1.02 -4.00
N ASN A 218 -7.39 2.34 -3.79
CA ASN A 218 -6.32 3.19 -3.26
C ASN A 218 -5.82 2.71 -1.88
N ASN A 219 -6.74 2.17 -1.07
CA ASN A 219 -6.43 1.28 0.05
C ASN A 219 -6.66 -0.18 -0.42
N PRO A 220 -5.62 -0.98 -0.66
CA PRO A 220 -5.78 -2.32 -1.21
C PRO A 220 -6.15 -3.38 -0.16
N ALA A 221 -6.41 -3.02 1.10
CA ALA A 221 -6.52 -3.98 2.20
C ALA A 221 -7.66 -5.00 2.03
N PHE A 222 -8.89 -4.55 1.77
CA PHE A 222 -10.00 -5.48 1.62
C PHE A 222 -9.87 -6.28 0.32
N GLN A 223 -9.42 -5.67 -0.76
CA GLN A 223 -9.10 -6.39 -2.00
C GLN A 223 -8.03 -7.48 -1.79
N LEU A 224 -7.00 -7.22 -0.96
CA LEU A 224 -5.99 -8.22 -0.62
C LEU A 224 -6.60 -9.41 0.15
N PHE A 225 -7.49 -9.14 1.10
CA PHE A 225 -8.27 -10.19 1.77
C PHE A 225 -9.08 -11.02 0.77
N ILE A 226 -9.82 -10.39 -0.13
CA ILE A 226 -10.60 -11.07 -1.17
C ILE A 226 -9.70 -11.93 -2.08
N MET A 227 -8.57 -11.40 -2.54
CA MET A 227 -7.64 -12.14 -3.41
C MET A 227 -6.96 -13.31 -2.69
N SER A 228 -6.81 -13.23 -1.37
CA SER A 228 -6.23 -14.31 -0.59
C SER A 228 -7.20 -15.46 -0.30
N THR A 229 -8.51 -15.17 -0.22
CA THR A 229 -9.51 -16.12 0.29
C THR A 229 -10.48 -16.64 -0.78
N ALA A 230 -10.85 -15.80 -1.75
CA ALA A 230 -11.88 -16.16 -2.72
C ALA A 230 -11.36 -17.16 -3.76
N GLU A 231 -12.15 -18.21 -3.99
CA GLU A 231 -11.79 -19.35 -4.84
C GLU A 231 -11.33 -18.96 -6.26
N PRO A 232 -11.94 -17.98 -6.97
CA PRO A 232 -11.51 -17.61 -8.31
C PRO A 232 -10.08 -17.08 -8.41
N TYR A 233 -9.52 -16.55 -7.32
CA TYR A 233 -8.11 -16.10 -7.27
C TYR A 233 -7.14 -17.25 -6.98
N ARG A 234 -7.65 -18.44 -6.66
CA ARG A 234 -6.91 -19.71 -6.55
C ARG A 234 -5.78 -19.72 -5.50
N LEU A 235 -5.73 -18.73 -4.62
CA LEU A 235 -4.93 -18.77 -3.40
C LEU A 235 -5.67 -19.58 -2.32
N GLY A 236 -6.94 -19.21 -2.07
CA GLY A 236 -7.90 -20.06 -1.36
C GLY A 236 -7.61 -20.26 0.12
N TRP A 237 -6.84 -19.36 0.75
CA TRP A 237 -6.58 -19.38 2.18
C TRP A 237 -7.89 -19.35 2.97
N LYS A 238 -8.00 -20.26 3.93
CA LYS A 238 -9.22 -20.43 4.73
C LYS A 238 -9.05 -19.75 6.08
N THR A 239 -9.97 -18.84 6.38
CA THR A 239 -10.04 -18.14 7.67
C THR A 239 -11.36 -18.52 8.31
N LYS A 240 -11.34 -19.01 9.55
CA LYS A 240 -12.57 -19.29 10.33
C LYS A 240 -12.67 -18.43 11.57
N ARG A 241 -11.54 -17.90 12.03
CA ARG A 241 -11.43 -17.07 13.24
C ARG A 241 -10.46 -15.92 12.99
N PRO A 242 -10.55 -14.83 13.77
CA PRO A 242 -9.66 -13.67 13.61
C PRO A 242 -8.18 -13.99 13.76
N GLU A 243 -7.82 -15.03 14.49
CA GLU A 243 -6.44 -15.46 14.74
C GLU A 243 -5.84 -16.21 13.55
N ASP A 244 -6.66 -16.65 12.59
CA ASP A 244 -6.16 -17.36 11.41
C ASP A 244 -5.53 -16.40 10.38
N MET A 245 -5.81 -15.10 10.46
CA MET A 245 -5.28 -14.10 9.52
C MET A 245 -5.09 -12.73 10.18
N LEU A 246 -3.92 -12.14 9.99
CA LEU A 246 -3.62 -10.74 10.29
C LEU A 246 -3.63 -9.93 9.00
N LEU A 247 -4.37 -8.82 8.97
CA LEU A 247 -4.33 -7.82 7.91
C LEU A 247 -3.93 -6.47 8.50
N VAL A 248 -2.72 -6.01 8.14
CA VAL A 248 -2.21 -4.69 8.52
C VAL A 248 -2.37 -3.74 7.35
N SER A 249 -3.06 -2.62 7.55
CA SER A 249 -3.27 -1.57 6.56
C SER A 249 -2.68 -0.27 7.06
N ILE A 250 -1.79 0.33 6.26
CA ILE A 250 -1.08 1.56 6.61
C ILE A 250 -1.41 2.64 5.59
N GLY A 251 -2.03 3.71 6.07
CA GLY A 251 -2.38 4.87 5.28
C GLY A 251 -1.22 5.84 5.06
N THR A 252 -1.42 6.75 4.12
CA THR A 252 -0.52 7.88 3.82
C THR A 252 -1.04 9.20 4.40
N GLY A 253 -2.05 9.13 5.28
CA GLY A 253 -2.73 10.28 5.84
C GLY A 253 -3.99 10.70 5.07
N THR A 254 -5.05 10.99 5.80
CA THR A 254 -6.33 11.48 5.28
C THR A 254 -6.42 12.99 5.41
N SER A 255 -7.09 13.59 4.43
CA SER A 255 -7.38 15.02 4.41
C SER A 255 -8.86 15.17 4.07
N PRO A 256 -9.78 14.94 5.01
CA PRO A 256 -11.18 15.25 4.78
C PRO A 256 -11.28 16.74 4.45
N TYR A 257 -11.55 17.06 3.20
CA TYR A 257 -11.72 18.46 2.76
C TYR A 257 -13.04 18.97 3.33
N GLN A 258 -12.98 19.67 4.47
CA GLN A 258 -14.09 20.43 5.00
C GLN A 258 -13.97 21.87 4.52
N ASN A 259 -14.70 22.22 3.45
CA ASN A 259 -14.85 23.62 3.07
C ASN A 259 -16.24 24.11 3.46
N GLY A 260 -16.35 24.60 4.70
CA GLY A 260 -17.60 25.18 5.25
C GLY A 260 -18.01 26.51 4.60
N THR A 261 -17.21 27.03 3.66
CA THR A 261 -17.44 28.30 2.94
C THR A 261 -17.66 28.11 1.44
N LEU A 262 -17.81 26.86 0.97
CA LEU A 262 -17.93 26.57 -0.46
C LEU A 262 -19.26 27.09 -1.02
N ALA A 263 -19.21 28.11 -1.88
CA ALA A 263 -20.40 28.59 -2.56
C ALA A 263 -20.69 27.74 -3.81
N PRO A 264 -21.95 27.58 -4.25
CA PRO A 264 -22.28 26.87 -5.49
C PRO A 264 -21.56 27.42 -6.72
N GLU A 265 -21.25 28.72 -6.72
CA GLU A 265 -20.56 29.45 -7.79
C GLU A 265 -19.08 29.06 -7.92
N ASP A 266 -18.47 28.56 -6.83
CA ASP A 266 -17.08 28.09 -6.80
C ASP A 266 -16.95 26.70 -7.45
N MET A 267 -18.05 25.95 -7.60
CA MET A 267 -18.09 24.61 -8.20
C MET A 267 -18.04 24.64 -9.75
N ASN A 268 -17.09 25.38 -10.30
CA ASN A 268 -16.86 25.44 -11.73
C ASN A 268 -16.12 24.19 -12.26
N LEU A 269 -15.96 24.08 -13.59
CA LEU A 269 -15.34 22.92 -14.23
C LEU A 269 -13.90 22.66 -13.73
N LEU A 270 -13.13 23.72 -13.45
CA LEU A 270 -11.76 23.61 -12.94
C LEU A 270 -11.72 23.12 -11.49
N PHE A 271 -12.63 23.62 -10.66
CA PHE A 271 -12.84 23.14 -9.30
C PHE A 271 -13.20 21.65 -9.29
N ASN A 272 -14.19 21.25 -10.08
CA ASN A 272 -14.63 19.85 -10.18
C ASN A 272 -13.51 18.93 -10.69
N ALA A 273 -12.74 19.36 -11.69
CA ALA A 273 -11.62 18.59 -12.23
C ALA A 273 -10.49 18.33 -11.23
N THR A 274 -10.32 19.21 -10.23
CA THR A 274 -9.25 19.09 -9.22
C THR A 274 -9.72 18.40 -7.93
N GLN A 275 -10.98 18.58 -7.54
CA GLN A 275 -11.50 18.09 -6.25
C GLN A 275 -12.17 16.71 -6.32
N ILE A 276 -12.91 16.41 -7.40
CA ILE A 276 -13.65 15.14 -7.51
C ILE A 276 -12.71 13.92 -7.41
N PRO A 277 -11.54 13.87 -8.09
CA PRO A 277 -10.64 12.74 -7.97
C PRO A 277 -10.18 12.49 -6.52
N SER A 278 -9.78 13.56 -5.81
CA SER A 278 -9.35 13.45 -4.41
C SER A 278 -10.48 13.01 -3.48
N ALA A 279 -11.70 13.53 -3.70
CA ALA A 279 -12.88 13.15 -2.93
C ALA A 279 -13.27 11.68 -3.15
N LEU A 280 -13.23 11.21 -4.41
CA LEU A 280 -13.51 9.80 -4.74
C LEU A 280 -12.42 8.86 -4.20
N MET A 281 -11.15 9.26 -4.24
CA MET A 281 -10.05 8.51 -3.62
C MET A 281 -10.25 8.38 -2.11
N PHE A 282 -10.62 9.47 -1.44
CA PHE A 282 -10.90 9.46 0.00
C PHE A 282 -12.11 8.59 0.35
N ALA A 283 -13.22 8.74 -0.39
CA ALA A 283 -14.41 7.91 -0.20
C ALA A 283 -14.10 6.41 -0.41
N SER A 284 -13.36 6.08 -1.46
CA SER A 284 -12.94 4.70 -1.75
C SER A 284 -12.05 4.12 -0.64
N LEU A 285 -11.12 4.92 -0.11
CA LEU A 285 -10.24 4.50 0.98
C LEU A 285 -11.05 4.19 2.26
N ASN A 286 -12.01 5.05 2.60
CA ASN A 286 -12.88 4.84 3.77
C ASN A 286 -13.79 3.62 3.60
N GLU A 287 -14.31 3.39 2.38
CA GLU A 287 -15.12 2.20 2.09
C GLU A 287 -14.30 0.91 2.29
N GLN A 288 -13.04 0.87 1.82
CA GLN A 288 -12.16 -0.29 2.02
C GLN A 288 -11.82 -0.52 3.51
N ASP A 289 -11.64 0.54 4.30
CA ASP A 289 -11.44 0.47 5.76
C ASP A 289 -12.70 -0.06 6.45
N LEU A 290 -13.87 0.51 6.15
CA LEU A 290 -15.16 0.06 6.66
C LEU A 290 -15.40 -1.43 6.40
N LEU A 291 -15.18 -1.89 5.16
CA LEU A 291 -15.30 -3.31 4.82
C LEU A 291 -14.34 -4.17 5.65
N CYS A 292 -13.12 -3.72 5.89
CA CYS A 292 -12.20 -4.42 6.78
C CYS A 292 -12.71 -4.50 8.22
N ARG A 293 -13.35 -3.46 8.76
CA ARG A 293 -13.92 -3.47 10.13
C ARG A 293 -15.24 -4.26 10.24
N LEU A 294 -16.00 -4.34 9.15
CA LEU A 294 -17.21 -5.17 9.08
C LEU A 294 -16.89 -6.66 9.07
N PHE A 295 -15.87 -7.09 8.32
CA PHE A 295 -15.48 -8.50 8.20
C PHE A 295 -14.41 -8.94 9.20
N GLY A 296 -13.55 -8.02 9.63
CA GLY A 296 -12.42 -8.27 10.53
C GLY A 296 -12.63 -7.71 11.93
N LYS A 297 -11.88 -8.26 12.88
CA LYS A 297 -11.75 -7.78 14.26
C LYS A 297 -10.73 -6.64 14.27
N CYS A 298 -11.21 -5.40 14.22
CA CYS A 298 -10.37 -4.22 14.27
C CYS A 298 -9.80 -4.00 15.68
N LEU A 299 -8.48 -3.90 15.84
CA LEU A 299 -7.83 -3.61 17.14
C LEU A 299 -7.35 -2.16 17.27
N VAL A 300 -7.11 -1.51 16.14
CA VAL A 300 -6.63 -0.13 16.05
C VAL A 300 -7.10 0.49 14.75
N GLY A 301 -7.49 1.75 14.81
CA GLY A 301 -7.95 2.55 13.69
C GLY A 301 -8.68 3.80 14.16
N ASP A 302 -8.67 4.84 13.34
CA ASP A 302 -9.35 6.11 13.62
C ASP A 302 -10.88 5.98 13.59
N VAL A 303 -11.59 7.04 13.96
CA VAL A 303 -13.04 7.14 13.79
C VAL A 303 -13.37 7.19 12.30
N LEU A 304 -14.32 6.35 11.85
CA LEU A 304 -14.82 6.35 10.48
C LEU A 304 -15.78 7.52 10.25
N ASP A 305 -16.83 7.56 11.07
CA ASP A 305 -17.83 8.63 11.07
C ASP A 305 -18.57 8.69 12.42
N ARG A 306 -19.58 9.57 12.50
CA ARG A 306 -20.34 9.83 13.73
C ARG A 306 -21.35 8.74 14.10
N GLU A 307 -21.80 7.94 13.13
CA GLU A 307 -22.77 6.85 13.34
C GLU A 307 -22.05 5.55 13.71
N LEU A 308 -21.01 5.20 12.95
CA LEU A 308 -20.23 3.97 13.15
C LEU A 308 -19.18 4.11 14.26
N GLY A 309 -18.71 5.32 14.55
CA GLY A 309 -17.56 5.54 15.43
C GLY A 309 -16.29 4.92 14.84
N SER A 310 -15.46 4.30 15.67
CA SER A 310 -14.24 3.61 15.19
C SER A 310 -14.46 2.13 14.89
N MET A 311 -15.54 1.49 15.35
CA MET A 311 -15.71 0.04 15.28
C MET A 311 -14.51 -0.78 15.82
N VAL A 312 -13.64 -0.18 16.64
CA VAL A 312 -12.52 -0.89 17.28
C VAL A 312 -13.08 -1.82 18.35
N HIS A 313 -12.65 -3.08 18.32
CA HIS A 313 -13.13 -4.11 19.22
C HIS A 313 -12.87 -3.73 20.69
N GLY A 314 -13.93 -3.83 21.50
CA GLY A 314 -13.86 -3.51 22.93
C GLY A 314 -13.82 -2.01 23.26
N LYS A 315 -14.00 -1.10 22.30
CA LYS A 315 -14.07 0.36 22.53
C LYS A 315 -15.35 0.97 21.94
N GLY A 316 -16.06 1.80 22.73
CA GLY A 316 -17.17 2.64 22.27
C GLY A 316 -18.56 2.28 22.83
N ALA A 317 -19.52 3.20 22.69
CA ALA A 317 -20.93 3.00 23.06
C ALA A 317 -21.69 2.14 22.05
N HIS A 318 -21.21 2.11 20.80
CA HIS A 318 -21.66 1.23 19.72
C HIS A 318 -20.64 0.09 19.61
N GLY A 319 -21.10 -1.17 19.71
CA GLY A 319 -20.20 -2.32 19.66
C GLY A 319 -19.47 -2.43 18.32
N SER A 320 -18.36 -3.16 18.25
CA SER A 320 -17.63 -3.49 17.01
C SER A 320 -18.36 -4.54 16.13
N GLY A 321 -19.68 -4.63 16.27
CA GLY A 321 -20.53 -5.60 15.58
C GLY A 321 -20.55 -5.32 14.09
N GLY A 322 -20.74 -6.36 13.28
CA GLY A 322 -20.96 -6.26 11.86
C GLY A 322 -21.77 -7.47 11.40
N PRO A 323 -22.05 -7.60 10.09
CA PRO A 323 -22.84 -8.73 9.57
C PRO A 323 -22.11 -10.08 9.65
N VAL A 324 -20.85 -10.10 10.11
CA VAL A 324 -20.00 -11.28 10.15
C VAL A 324 -19.59 -11.60 11.59
N ASP A 325 -20.02 -12.76 12.07
CA ASP A 325 -19.67 -13.32 13.38
C ASP A 325 -19.57 -14.86 13.28
N PRO A 326 -18.42 -15.49 13.61
CA PRO A 326 -17.17 -14.85 14.03
C PRO A 326 -16.53 -14.01 12.91
N LYS A 327 -15.82 -12.95 13.31
CA LYS A 327 -14.97 -12.16 12.39
C LYS A 327 -13.92 -13.06 11.74
N LEU A 328 -13.52 -12.72 10.52
CA LEU A 328 -12.70 -13.59 9.66
C LEU A 328 -11.20 -13.38 9.85
N PHE A 329 -10.77 -12.17 10.20
CA PHE A 329 -9.35 -11.83 10.37
C PHE A 329 -9.19 -10.75 11.44
N THR A 330 -7.99 -10.62 11.99
CA THR A 330 -7.60 -9.47 12.81
C THR A 330 -7.16 -8.33 11.90
N TYR A 331 -7.69 -7.13 12.13
CA TYR A 331 -7.45 -5.96 11.31
C TYR A 331 -6.76 -4.84 12.10
N LEU A 332 -5.67 -4.31 11.56
CA LEU A 332 -4.97 -3.15 12.10
C LEU A 332 -4.96 -2.04 11.05
N ARG A 333 -5.51 -0.88 11.37
CA ARG A 333 -5.44 0.32 10.54
C ARG A 333 -4.59 1.37 11.25
N TYR A 334 -3.46 1.72 10.64
CA TYR A 334 -2.62 2.82 11.08
C TYR A 334 -2.71 3.94 10.05
N ASN A 335 -3.07 5.14 10.49
CA ASN A 335 -3.21 6.28 9.59
C ASN A 335 -3.02 7.60 10.36
N ALA A 336 -2.88 8.70 9.62
CA ALA A 336 -2.82 10.05 10.17
C ALA A 336 -4.01 10.86 9.68
N GLU A 337 -4.65 11.63 10.57
CA GLU A 337 -5.54 12.70 10.13
C GLU A 337 -4.71 13.98 9.94
N LEU A 338 -4.64 14.50 8.71
CA LEU A 338 -3.80 15.65 8.35
C LEU A 338 -4.54 16.98 8.46
N THR A 339 -5.68 17.01 9.15
CA THR A 339 -6.38 18.26 9.51
C THR A 339 -5.66 18.94 10.68
N ARG A 340 -6.00 20.20 10.96
CA ARG A 340 -5.48 20.90 12.15
C ARG A 340 -5.73 20.09 13.42
N GLN A 341 -6.98 19.63 13.60
CA GLN A 341 -7.37 18.80 14.73
C GLN A 341 -6.53 17.51 14.84
N GLY A 342 -6.32 16.83 13.70
CA GLY A 342 -5.53 15.61 13.66
C GLY A 342 -4.05 15.83 13.99
N LEU A 343 -3.44 16.89 13.46
CA LEU A 343 -2.05 17.25 13.76
C LEU A 343 -1.87 17.66 15.23
N ASP A 344 -2.81 18.41 15.80
CA ASP A 344 -2.80 18.78 17.21
C ASP A 344 -2.93 17.54 18.11
N ALA A 345 -3.78 16.58 17.74
CA ALA A 345 -3.92 15.30 18.44
C ALA A 345 -2.63 14.45 18.38
N LEU A 346 -1.86 14.58 17.29
CA LEU A 346 -0.53 13.97 17.16
C LEU A 346 0.56 14.75 17.92
N GLY A 347 0.24 15.89 18.55
CA GLY A 347 1.21 16.73 19.25
C GLY A 347 2.11 17.53 18.31
N LEU A 348 1.62 17.85 17.11
CA LEU A 348 2.36 18.55 16.05
C LEU A 348 1.69 19.88 15.64
N PRO A 349 1.44 20.81 16.58
CA PRO A 349 0.74 22.05 16.29
C PRO A 349 1.53 22.99 15.37
N ASP A 350 2.84 22.80 15.25
CA ASP A 350 3.73 23.60 14.42
C ASP A 350 3.69 23.23 12.92
N ILE A 351 3.07 22.10 12.56
CA ILE A 351 2.93 21.67 11.18
C ILE A 351 1.65 22.24 10.58
N GLU A 352 1.75 22.93 9.45
CA GLU A 352 0.58 23.45 8.74
C GLU A 352 -0.10 22.38 7.89
N PRO A 353 -1.43 22.15 8.03
CA PRO A 353 -2.18 21.15 7.27
C PRO A 353 -1.96 21.25 5.75
N HIS A 354 -2.04 22.47 5.20
CA HIS A 354 -1.90 22.71 3.76
C HIS A 354 -0.57 22.21 3.19
N ASP A 355 0.48 22.17 4.01
CA ASP A 355 1.82 21.78 3.61
C ASP A 355 2.00 20.25 3.59
N VAL A 356 1.15 19.49 4.27
CA VAL A 356 1.27 18.02 4.37
C VAL A 356 0.11 17.27 3.72
N GLN A 357 -0.97 17.95 3.36
CA GLN A 357 -2.13 17.35 2.68
C GLN A 357 -1.89 17.07 1.19
N LYS A 358 -0.93 17.77 0.56
CA LYS A 358 -0.65 17.63 -0.88
C LYS A 358 0.12 16.35 -1.18
N LEU A 359 -0.17 15.74 -2.35
CA LEU A 359 0.47 14.50 -2.82
C LEU A 359 1.91 14.70 -3.31
N ASP A 360 2.32 15.95 -3.52
CA ASP A 360 3.58 16.38 -4.14
C ASP A 360 4.39 17.35 -3.26
N SER A 361 4.13 17.35 -1.95
CA SER A 361 4.80 18.24 -0.99
C SER A 361 6.25 17.86 -0.66
N THR A 362 7.12 17.87 -1.66
CA THR A 362 8.55 17.51 -1.51
C THR A 362 9.33 18.49 -0.64
N ALA A 363 8.85 19.73 -0.47
CA ALA A 363 9.48 20.70 0.43
C ALA A 363 9.30 20.37 1.92
N HIS A 364 8.28 19.56 2.28
CA HIS A 364 7.88 19.30 3.66
C HIS A 364 8.10 17.83 4.07
N LYS A 365 9.12 17.18 3.48
CA LYS A 365 9.49 15.78 3.76
C LYS A 365 9.70 15.51 5.25
N ASP A 366 10.37 16.40 5.97
CA ASP A 366 10.64 16.22 7.40
C ASP A 366 9.36 16.32 8.26
N ALA A 367 8.41 17.18 7.87
CA ALA A 367 7.11 17.26 8.53
C ALA A 367 6.31 15.95 8.36
N LEU A 368 6.28 15.39 7.15
CA LEU A 368 5.65 14.09 6.87
C LEU A 368 6.27 12.95 7.68
N ARG A 369 7.59 12.96 7.85
CA ARG A 369 8.27 11.97 8.70
C ARG A 369 7.91 12.14 10.17
N ARG A 370 7.89 13.37 10.69
CA ARG A 370 7.47 13.65 12.08
C ARG A 370 6.04 13.15 12.34
N ILE A 371 5.13 13.34 11.38
CA ILE A 371 3.77 12.79 11.44
C ILE A 371 3.80 11.26 11.53
N GLY A 372 4.56 10.60 10.65
CA GLY A 372 4.69 9.14 10.66
C GLY A 372 5.27 8.58 11.96
N VAL A 373 6.29 9.25 12.53
CA VAL A 373 6.86 8.90 13.84
C VAL A 373 5.82 9.07 14.94
N ALA A 374 5.08 10.18 14.97
CA ALA A 374 4.04 10.40 15.97
C ALA A 374 2.93 9.34 15.89
N VAL A 375 2.46 8.98 14.69
CA VAL A 375 1.51 7.87 14.50
C VAL A 375 2.09 6.56 15.02
N ALA A 376 3.34 6.26 14.68
CA ALA A 376 4.01 5.04 15.10
C ALA A 376 4.10 4.94 16.63
N GLU A 377 4.54 5.99 17.30
CA GLU A 377 4.68 6.07 18.76
C GLU A 377 3.33 6.03 19.49
N GLN A 378 2.27 6.62 18.92
CA GLN A 378 0.97 6.69 19.59
C GLN A 378 0.08 5.47 19.32
N GLN A 379 0.19 4.85 18.13
CA GLN A 379 -0.74 3.83 17.70
C GLN A 379 -0.13 2.42 17.59
N VAL A 380 1.15 2.27 17.21
CA VAL A 380 1.71 0.93 16.98
C VAL A 380 2.13 0.29 18.29
N ARG A 381 1.58 -0.89 18.60
CA ARG A 381 1.86 -1.63 19.85
C ARG A 381 2.17 -3.09 19.53
N LEU A 382 3.10 -3.69 20.28
CA LEU A 382 3.45 -5.10 20.13
C LEU A 382 2.25 -6.04 20.37
N ASP A 383 1.36 -5.66 21.30
CA ASP A 383 0.15 -6.41 21.62
C ASP A 383 -0.78 -6.61 20.42
N HIS A 384 -0.74 -5.72 19.43
CA HIS A 384 -1.52 -5.86 18.19
C HIS A 384 -1.10 -7.09 17.36
N PHE A 385 0.13 -7.58 17.56
CA PHE A 385 0.72 -8.70 16.83
C PHE A 385 0.75 -10.00 17.64
N ARG A 386 0.40 -9.99 18.93
CA ARG A 386 0.65 -11.10 19.87
C ARG A 386 0.12 -12.46 19.37
N GLY A 387 -1.06 -12.51 18.77
CA GLY A 387 -1.64 -13.75 18.22
C GLY A 387 -0.94 -14.29 16.97
N PHE A 388 0.03 -13.55 16.42
CA PHE A 388 0.65 -13.81 15.13
C PHE A 388 2.17 -13.97 15.21
N LEU A 389 2.78 -13.87 16.39
CA LEU A 389 4.24 -14.00 16.54
C LEU A 389 4.72 -15.46 16.48
N GLY A 390 3.81 -16.44 16.52
CA GLY A 390 4.13 -17.87 16.61
C GLY A 390 4.38 -18.30 18.06
N GLU A 391 4.02 -19.54 18.39
CA GLU A 391 4.48 -20.21 19.62
C GLU A 391 5.93 -20.67 19.40
N ARG A 392 6.78 -20.57 20.43
CA ARG A 392 8.14 -21.12 20.39
C ARG A 392 8.11 -22.63 20.50
#